data_AF-A0A956WF31-F1
#
_entry.id   AF-A0A956WF31-F1
#
_cell.length_a   1.000
_cell.length_b   1.000
_cell.length_c   1.000
_cell.angle_alpha   90.00
_cell.angle_beta   90.00
_cell.angle_gamma   90.00
#
_symmetry.space_group_name_H-M   'P 1'
#
loop_
_entity.id
_entity.type
_entity.pdbx_description
1 polymer ?
#
loop_
_entity_poly.entity_id
_entity_poly.type
_entity_poly.pdbx_seq_one_letter_code
_entity_poly.pdbx_strand_id
1 'polypeptide(L)'
;MASVQIISENEAPAAPKAMTRAAQESLAILNQLSKGKVARIEPGEGQSIRGLKSSISRVATNNKLKVTQWDVDGVLYVKLV
;
A
#
# COMPACT_ATOMS: atom_id res chain seq x y z
N MET A 1 33.23 11.42 -15.15
CA MET A 1 33.70 10.42 -14.15
C MET A 1 32.75 10.47 -12.98
N ALA A 2 32.25 9.33 -12.49
CA ALA A 2 31.38 9.31 -11.31
C ALA A 2 32.21 9.54 -10.04
N SER A 3 31.73 10.38 -9.13
CA SER A 3 32.28 10.51 -7.78
C SER A 3 31.78 9.37 -6.91
N VAL A 4 32.68 8.59 -6.32
CA VAL A 4 32.34 7.49 -5.40
C VAL A 4 32.67 7.92 -3.98
N GLN A 5 31.68 7.89 -3.09
CA GLN A 5 31.85 8.15 -1.66
C GLN A 5 31.40 6.91 -0.87
N ILE A 6 32.28 6.40 0.00
CA ILE A 6 32.00 5.26 0.87
C ILE A 6 31.60 5.82 2.24
N ILE A 7 30.39 5.52 2.69
CA ILE A 7 29.81 5.96 3.97
C ILE A 7 29.53 4.77 4.88
N SER A 8 29.30 5.04 6.18
CA SER A 8 28.89 4.00 7.12
C SER A 8 27.43 3.60 6.90
N GLU A 9 27.07 2.34 7.20
CA GLU A 9 25.70 1.82 6.98
C GLU A 9 24.63 2.62 7.74
N ASN A 10 24.99 3.15 8.92
CA ASN A 10 24.07 3.96 9.75
C ASN A 10 23.79 5.35 9.18
N GLU A 11 24.66 5.86 8.32
CA GLU A 11 24.49 7.13 7.62
C GLU A 11 23.80 6.94 6.26
N ALA A 12 23.73 5.69 5.78
CA ALA A 12 23.02 5.36 4.57
C ALA A 12 21.51 5.45 4.82
N PRO A 13 20.74 6.14 3.95
CA PRO A 13 19.29 6.09 4.03
C PRO A 13 18.82 4.64 3.83
N ALA A 14 17.76 4.25 4.55
CA ALA A 14 17.20 2.92 4.43
C ALA A 14 16.86 2.62 2.96
N ALA A 15 17.32 1.46 2.46
CA ALA A 15 17.03 1.04 1.09
C ALA A 15 15.50 1.05 0.87
N PRO A 16 15.02 1.63 -0.25
CA PRO A 16 13.60 1.61 -0.56
C PRO A 16 13.15 0.15 -0.62
N LYS A 17 12.18 -0.22 0.23
CA LYS A 17 11.61 -1.57 0.20
C LYS A 17 10.99 -1.77 -1.18
N ALA A 18 11.47 -2.78 -1.90
CA ALA A 18 10.92 -3.16 -3.20
C ALA A 18 9.40 -3.29 -3.08
N MET A 19 8.67 -2.50 -3.87
CA MET A 19 7.22 -2.53 -3.86
C MET A 19 6.77 -3.82 -4.57
N THR A 20 6.13 -4.72 -3.84
CA THR A 20 5.57 -5.94 -4.44
C THR A 20 4.43 -5.57 -5.40
N ARG A 21 4.13 -6.45 -6.35
CA ARG A 21 2.99 -6.28 -7.28
C ARG A 21 1.69 -5.94 -6.54
N ALA A 22 1.40 -6.65 -5.44
CA ALA A 22 0.23 -6.39 -4.60
C ALA A 22 0.23 -4.98 -3.97
N ALA A 23 1.40 -4.45 -3.61
CA ALA A 23 1.52 -3.10 -3.09
C ALA A 23 1.34 -2.03 -4.18
N GLN A 24 1.78 -2.29 -5.41
CA GLN A 24 1.51 -1.42 -6.56
C GLN A 24 0.01 -1.38 -6.89
N GLU A 25 -0.64 -2.55 -6.91
CA GLU A 25 -2.10 -2.66 -7.10
C GLU A 25 -2.87 -1.90 -6.02
N SER A 26 -2.46 -2.06 -4.75
CA SER A 26 -3.05 -1.33 -3.62
C SER A 26 -2.88 0.19 -3.78
N LEU A 27 -1.72 0.66 -4.23
CA LEU A 27 -1.48 2.09 -4.46
C LEU A 27 -2.33 2.64 -5.60
N ALA A 28 -2.49 1.87 -6.68
CA ALA A 28 -3.36 2.27 -7.79
C ALA A 28 -4.81 2.45 -7.33
N ILE A 29 -5.33 1.55 -6.49
CA ILE A 29 -6.66 1.67 -5.91
C ILE A 29 -6.77 2.94 -5.05
N LEU A 30 -5.78 3.19 -4.17
CA LEU A 30 -5.78 4.36 -3.30
C LEU A 30 -5.70 5.69 -4.08
N ASN A 31 -4.96 5.72 -5.19
CA ASN A 31 -4.86 6.91 -6.04
C ASN A 31 -6.14 7.20 -6.84
N GLN A 32 -6.94 6.19 -7.13
CA GLN A 32 -8.25 6.36 -7.79
C GLN A 32 -9.36 6.76 -6.80
N LEU A 33 -9.16 6.52 -5.51
CA LEU A 33 -10.09 6.93 -4.48
C LEU A 33 -10.09 8.45 -4.32
N SER A 34 -11.29 9.02 -4.33
CA SER A 34 -11.53 10.43 -3.99
C SER A 34 -12.28 10.50 -2.66
N LYS A 35 -12.16 11.62 -1.95
CA LYS A 35 -12.90 11.84 -0.70
C LYS A 35 -14.40 11.65 -0.94
N GLY A 36 -15.02 10.82 -0.10
CA GLY A 36 -16.46 10.48 -0.22
C GLY A 36 -16.78 9.26 -1.08
N LYS A 37 -15.82 8.68 -1.80
CA LYS A 37 -16.00 7.42 -2.53
C LYS A 37 -15.47 6.22 -1.74
N VAL A 38 -16.01 5.05 -2.03
CA VAL A 38 -15.62 3.76 -1.45
C VAL A 38 -15.22 2.82 -2.57
N ALA A 39 -14.05 2.17 -2.44
CA ALA A 39 -13.60 1.12 -3.34
C ALA A 39 -14.12 -0.22 -2.82
N ARG A 40 -14.69 -1.02 -3.71
CA ARG A 40 -15.12 -2.41 -3.45
C ARG A 40 -14.10 -3.34 -4.10
N ILE A 41 -13.48 -4.20 -3.31
CA ILE A 41 -12.36 -5.06 -3.72
C ILE A 41 -12.73 -6.51 -3.40
N GLU A 42 -12.88 -7.32 -4.45
CA GLU A 42 -13.04 -8.77 -4.33
C GLU A 42 -11.64 -9.41 -4.32
N PRO A 43 -11.33 -10.32 -3.38
CA PRO A 43 -10.06 -11.02 -3.38
C PRO A 43 -9.89 -11.85 -4.64
N GLY A 44 -8.72 -11.72 -5.29
CA GLY A 44 -8.32 -12.63 -6.35
C GLY A 44 -7.98 -14.03 -5.82
N GLU A 45 -7.76 -14.97 -6.74
CA GLU A 45 -7.36 -16.33 -6.38
C GLU A 45 -6.06 -16.34 -5.55
N GLY A 46 -6.07 -17.05 -4.42
CA GLY A 46 -4.94 -17.11 -3.48
C GLY A 46 -4.76 -15.86 -2.60
N GLN A 47 -5.59 -14.83 -2.75
CA GLN A 47 -5.57 -13.66 -1.87
C GLN A 47 -6.60 -13.81 -0.75
N SER A 48 -6.21 -13.44 0.47
CA SER A 48 -7.13 -13.35 1.61
C SER A 48 -7.50 -11.89 1.89
N ILE A 49 -8.72 -11.66 2.38
CA ILE A 49 -9.16 -10.33 2.85
C ILE A 49 -8.19 -9.74 3.87
N ARG A 50 -7.69 -10.57 4.79
CA ARG A 50 -6.68 -10.17 5.78
C ARG A 50 -5.38 -9.71 5.12
N GLY A 51 -4.92 -10.43 4.08
CA GLY A 51 -3.75 -10.06 3.30
C GLY A 51 -3.93 -8.71 2.58
N LEU A 52 -5.09 -8.51 1.94
CA LEU A 52 -5.42 -7.25 1.27
C LEU A 52 -5.46 -6.07 2.25
N LYS A 53 -6.14 -6.21 3.39
CA LYS A 53 -6.17 -5.20 4.45
C LYS A 53 -4.77 -4.80 4.91
N SER A 54 -3.90 -5.78 5.13
CA SER A 54 -2.51 -5.54 5.55
C SER A 54 -1.73 -4.77 4.49
N SER A 55 -1.84 -5.16 3.22
CA SER A 55 -1.19 -4.48 2.09
C SER A 55 -1.66 -3.04 1.94
N ILE A 56 -2.98 -2.81 1.96
CA ILE A 56 -3.56 -1.47 1.83
C ILE A 56 -3.15 -0.57 2.99
N SER A 57 -3.20 -1.06 4.23
CA SER A 57 -2.73 -0.28 5.39
C SER A 57 -1.25 0.09 5.29
N ARG A 58 -0.38 -0.82 4.85
CA ARG A 58 1.06 -0.53 4.67
C ARG A 58 1.28 0.53 3.60
N VAL A 59 0.61 0.40 2.46
CA VAL A 59 0.74 1.36 1.35
C VAL A 59 0.18 2.72 1.76
N ALA A 60 -0.97 2.76 2.43
CA ALA A 60 -1.55 4.00 2.94
C ALA A 60 -0.59 4.72 3.89
N THR A 61 -0.03 4.01 4.88
CA THR A 61 0.96 4.57 5.82
C THR A 61 2.20 5.11 5.10
N ASN A 62 2.76 4.34 4.16
CA ASN A 62 3.94 4.76 3.40
C ASN A 62 3.69 6.01 2.54
N ASN A 63 2.46 6.20 2.07
CA ASN A 63 2.06 7.35 1.27
C ASN A 63 1.36 8.46 2.08
N LYS A 64 1.37 8.36 3.41
CA LYS A 64 0.72 9.31 4.33
C LYS A 64 -0.79 9.52 4.06
N LEU A 65 -1.45 8.48 3.55
CA LEU A 65 -2.89 8.45 3.31
C LEU A 65 -3.61 7.89 4.54
N LYS A 66 -4.72 8.52 4.93
CA LYS A 66 -5.61 7.97 5.95
C LYS A 66 -6.73 7.20 5.28
N VAL A 67 -6.90 5.94 5.66
CA VAL A 67 -7.92 5.05 5.10
C VAL A 67 -8.73 4.40 6.20
N THR A 68 -10.02 4.22 5.95
CA THR A 68 -10.89 3.31 6.69
C THR A 68 -11.18 2.10 5.81
N GLN A 69 -11.10 0.91 6.38
CA GLN A 69 -11.35 -0.33 5.66
C GLN A 69 -12.20 -1.29 6.50
N TRP A 70 -13.14 -1.97 5.87
CA TRP A 70 -14.03 -2.96 6.50
C TRP A 70 -14.38 -4.05 5.49
N ASP A 71 -14.77 -5.22 5.96
CA ASP A 71 -15.17 -6.33 5.11
C ASP A 71 -16.60 -6.77 5.38
N VAL A 72 -17.30 -7.18 4.31
CA VAL A 72 -18.66 -7.73 4.36
C VAL A 72 -18.69 -8.89 3.37
N ASP A 73 -19.09 -10.08 3.82
CA ASP A 73 -19.28 -11.29 3.00
C ASP A 73 -18.09 -11.61 2.07
N GLY A 74 -16.86 -11.46 2.57
CA GLY A 74 -15.65 -11.77 1.81
C GLY A 74 -15.25 -10.71 0.78
N VAL A 75 -15.85 -9.51 0.84
CA VAL A 75 -15.50 -8.35 0.02
C VAL A 75 -14.92 -7.25 0.90
N LEU A 76 -13.81 -6.64 0.47
CA LEU A 76 -13.14 -5.54 1.17
C LEU A 76 -13.61 -4.20 0.65
N TYR A 77 -14.00 -3.31 1.55
CA TYR A 77 -14.36 -1.93 1.27
C TYR A 77 -13.29 -0.99 1.84
N VAL A 78 -12.90 0.02 1.06
CA VAL A 78 -11.87 0.99 1.45
C VAL A 78 -12.31 2.40 1.12
N LYS A 79 -12.12 3.33 2.05
CA LYS A 79 -12.46 4.75 1.94
C LYS A 79 -11.29 5.62 2.42
N LEU A 80 -11.02 6.74 1.75
CA LEU A 80 -10.10 7.77 2.25
C LEU A 80 -10.79 8.67 3.30
N VAL A 81 -10.04 9.02 4.35
CA VAL A 81 -10.46 9.92 5.44
C VAL A 81 -9.73 11.25 5.35
#